data_AF-A0A9D9GXE1-F1
#
_entry.id   AF-A0A9D9GXE1-F1
#
_cell.length_a   1.000
_cell.length_b   1.000
_cell.length_c   1.000
_cell.angle_alpha   90.00
_cell.angle_beta   90.00
_cell.angle_gamma   90.00
#
_symmetry.space_group_name_H-M   'P 1'
#
loop_
_entity.id
_entity.type
_entity.pdbx_description
1 polymer ?
#
loop_
_entity_poly.entity_id
_entity_poly.type
_entity_poly.pdbx_seq_one_letter_code
_entity_poly.pdbx_strand_id
1 'polypeptide(L)'
;MRVYSSGDFKRDFLLFLQQNGIRCTESGDLLLFPDCRLAATLVCMADFCPDGKNPKLDSPEFSALLEKLALSGRYDDFMYLYEDRWFHDRWIRERILARLGRFRPVFARKCVLFSNSRIISDGTSGQLQDFLEKYHSYGSARCKYRYALEYGGAIVAAATFSSARKIVRETASGEVEYNSYEWIRYASLPDCRVIGGMGRLLKAFLNDLRREGIYPVEIMSYSDNEWSRGAVYSSLGFRRVSERMAVEYYVGIESLERVSARKLLKKEPLLEDTLASGSLPPGYLKIRNRGSAKFLLQLA
;
A
#
# COMPACT_ATOMS: atom_id res chain seq x y z
N MET A 1 -6.64 12.93 -27.68
CA MET A 1 -6.62 11.50 -27.29
C MET A 1 -5.23 11.20 -26.75
N ARG A 2 -5.06 11.00 -25.44
CA ARG A 2 -3.75 10.62 -24.87
C ARG A 2 -3.91 9.36 -24.04
N VAL A 3 -4.04 8.24 -24.73
CA VAL A 3 -3.37 7.03 -24.23
C VAL A 3 -1.90 7.33 -24.47
N TYR A 4 -1.14 7.58 -23.41
CA TYR A 4 0.30 7.73 -23.54
C TYR A 4 0.83 6.45 -24.18
N SER A 5 1.67 6.55 -25.21
CA SER A 5 2.33 5.35 -25.71
C SER A 5 3.21 4.79 -24.59
N SER A 6 3.49 3.48 -24.59
CA SER A 6 4.39 2.88 -23.59
C SER A 6 5.75 3.59 -23.51
N GLY A 7 6.20 4.21 -24.61
CA GLY A 7 7.38 5.05 -24.67
C GLY A 7 7.27 6.38 -23.90
N ASP A 8 6.07 6.95 -23.81
CA ASP A 8 5.84 8.23 -23.12
C ASP A 8 5.90 8.08 -21.60
N PHE A 9 5.36 6.99 -21.04
CA PHE A 9 5.42 6.75 -19.59
C PHE A 9 6.87 6.56 -19.11
N LYS A 10 7.64 5.68 -19.77
CA LYS A 10 9.04 5.46 -19.42
C LYS A 10 9.86 6.75 -19.56
N ARG A 11 9.64 7.51 -20.64
CA ARG A 11 10.32 8.78 -20.86
C ARG A 11 9.99 9.81 -19.77
N ASP A 12 8.72 9.99 -19.42
CA ASP A 12 8.29 10.91 -18.37
C ASP A 12 8.92 10.53 -17.02
N PHE A 13 8.93 9.24 -16.69
CA PHE A 13 9.53 8.75 -15.46
C PHE A 13 11.05 8.97 -15.41
N LEU A 14 11.78 8.68 -16.50
CA LEU A 14 13.24 8.91 -16.56
C LEU A 14 13.58 10.40 -16.49
N LEU A 15 12.81 11.27 -17.14
CA LEU A 15 12.95 12.73 -17.02
C LEU A 15 12.72 13.19 -15.58
N PHE A 16 11.70 12.65 -14.91
CA PHE A 16 11.45 12.92 -13.49
C PHE A 16 12.64 12.52 -12.60
N LEU A 17 13.24 11.34 -12.83
CA LEU A 17 14.44 10.91 -12.10
C LEU A 17 15.61 11.88 -12.33
N GLN A 18 15.85 12.27 -13.59
CA GLN A 18 16.90 13.19 -13.97
C GLN A 18 16.73 14.56 -13.30
N GLN A 19 15.52 15.13 -13.32
CA GLN A 19 15.19 16.41 -12.69
C GLN A 19 15.42 16.40 -11.17
N ASN A 20 15.32 15.23 -10.54
CA ASN A 20 15.54 15.07 -9.10
C ASN A 20 16.95 14.54 -8.76
N GLY A 21 17.86 14.48 -9.74
CA GLY A 21 19.23 14.00 -9.55
C GLY A 21 19.29 12.55 -9.03
N ILE A 22 18.35 11.71 -9.45
CA ILE A 22 18.29 10.29 -9.09
C ILE A 22 18.92 9.49 -10.22
N ARG A 23 19.87 8.62 -9.85
CA ARG A 23 20.52 7.70 -10.78
C ARG A 23 19.88 6.33 -10.67
N CYS A 24 19.67 5.69 -11.81
CA CYS A 24 19.30 4.28 -11.90
C CYS A 24 20.08 3.61 -13.03
N THR A 25 20.17 2.29 -12.99
CA THR A 25 20.63 1.48 -14.12
C THR A 25 19.49 0.66 -14.67
N GLU A 26 19.47 0.47 -15.99
CA GLU A 26 18.47 -0.37 -16.65
C GLU A 26 19.00 -1.81 -16.77
N SER A 27 18.13 -2.78 -16.52
CA SER A 27 18.42 -4.21 -16.69
C SER A 27 17.18 -4.90 -17.24
N GLY A 28 17.07 -4.98 -18.58
CA GLY A 28 15.86 -5.43 -19.24
C GLY A 28 14.70 -4.50 -18.90
N ASP A 29 13.67 -5.04 -18.25
CA ASP A 29 12.46 -4.31 -17.86
C ASP A 29 12.52 -3.66 -16.47
N LEU A 30 13.69 -3.69 -15.84
CA LEU A 30 13.88 -3.18 -14.49
C LEU A 30 14.75 -1.93 -14.48
N LEU A 31 14.31 -0.98 -13.66
CA LEU A 31 15.09 0.16 -13.19
C LEU A 31 15.65 -0.19 -11.81
N LEU A 32 16.97 -0.19 -11.69
CA LEU A 32 17.66 -0.57 -10.47
C LEU A 32 18.18 0.68 -9.75
N PHE A 33 17.92 0.77 -8.45
CA PHE A 33 18.32 1.87 -7.57
C PHE A 33 19.20 1.32 -6.43
N PRO A 34 20.52 1.14 -6.66
CA PRO A 34 21.42 0.51 -5.69
C PRO A 34 21.46 1.21 -4.33
N ASP A 35 21.46 2.55 -4.33
CA ASP A 35 21.55 3.37 -3.11
C ASP A 35 20.40 3.12 -2.13
N CYS A 36 19.25 2.68 -2.65
CA CYS A 36 18.05 2.39 -1.87
C CYS A 36 17.68 0.89 -1.88
N ARG A 37 18.53 0.03 -2.46
CA ARG A 37 18.31 -1.42 -2.58
C ARG A 37 16.94 -1.78 -3.20
N LEU A 38 16.46 -0.92 -4.10
CA LEU A 38 15.15 -1.03 -4.74
C LEU A 38 15.30 -1.38 -6.22
N ALA A 39 14.49 -2.33 -6.68
CA ALA A 39 14.24 -2.52 -8.10
C ALA A 39 12.79 -2.09 -8.42
N ALA A 40 12.60 -1.44 -9.56
CA ALA A 40 11.27 -1.03 -10.02
C ALA A 40 11.02 -1.49 -11.46
N THR A 41 9.77 -1.84 -11.74
CA THR A 41 9.28 -2.00 -13.12
C THR A 41 8.20 -0.98 -13.39
N LEU A 42 8.15 -0.46 -14.61
CA LEU A 42 7.08 0.40 -15.09
C LEU A 42 6.06 -0.47 -15.79
N VAL A 43 4.80 -0.41 -15.33
CA VAL A 43 3.72 -1.25 -15.82
C VAL A 43 2.79 -0.42 -16.69
N CYS A 44 2.91 -0.57 -18.01
CA CYS A 44 2.10 0.17 -18.97
C CYS A 44 0.70 -0.45 -19.08
N MET A 45 -0.32 0.40 -19.22
CA MET A 45 -1.70 -0.07 -19.41
C MET A 45 -1.87 -0.83 -20.72
N ALA A 46 -1.08 -0.48 -21.75
CA ALA A 46 -1.08 -1.14 -23.05
C ALA A 46 -0.54 -2.59 -23.01
N ASP A 47 0.14 -2.99 -21.92
CA ASP A 47 0.72 -4.33 -21.77
C ASP A 47 -0.30 -5.35 -21.21
N PHE A 48 -1.53 -4.92 -20.90
CA PHE A 48 -2.58 -5.80 -20.39
C PHE A 48 -3.45 -6.39 -21.49
N CYS A 49 -3.67 -7.70 -21.41
CA CYS A 49 -4.67 -8.40 -22.21
C CYS A 49 -6.09 -8.03 -21.74
N PRO A 50 -7.13 -8.24 -22.58
CA PRO A 50 -8.53 -8.00 -22.18
C PRO A 50 -8.99 -8.78 -20.94
N ASP A 51 -8.34 -9.91 -20.63
CA ASP A 51 -8.58 -10.72 -19.43
C ASP A 51 -7.87 -10.18 -18.16
N GLY A 52 -7.15 -9.06 -18.28
CA GLY A 52 -6.44 -8.38 -17.20
C GLY A 52 -5.07 -8.98 -16.85
N LYS A 53 -4.58 -9.96 -17.61
CA LYS A 53 -3.21 -10.49 -17.46
C LYS A 53 -2.20 -9.56 -18.12
N ASN A 54 -0.98 -9.58 -17.59
CA ASN A 54 0.16 -8.90 -18.20
C ASN A 54 1.18 -9.99 -18.61
N PRO A 55 1.26 -10.37 -19.90
CA PRO A 55 2.08 -11.50 -20.35
C PRO A 55 3.54 -11.43 -19.92
N LYS A 56 4.08 -10.22 -19.80
CA LYS A 56 5.45 -9.96 -19.36
C LYS A 56 5.60 -10.14 -17.85
N LEU A 57 4.75 -9.52 -17.04
CA LEU A 57 4.86 -9.63 -15.57
C LEU A 57 4.43 -10.99 -15.03
N ASP A 58 3.60 -11.72 -15.76
CA ASP A 58 3.10 -13.05 -15.40
C ASP A 58 3.99 -14.17 -15.96
N SER A 59 5.08 -13.80 -16.64
CA SER A 59 5.99 -14.75 -17.28
C SER A 59 6.94 -15.43 -16.27
N PRO A 60 7.32 -16.71 -16.52
CA PRO A 60 8.36 -17.38 -15.73
C PRO A 60 9.70 -16.65 -15.77
N GLU A 61 10.04 -16.03 -16.90
CA GLU A 61 11.29 -15.28 -17.09
C GLU A 61 11.36 -14.06 -16.17
N PHE A 62 10.26 -13.30 -16.07
CA PHE A 62 10.20 -12.15 -15.16
C PHE A 62 10.28 -12.60 -13.69
N SER A 63 9.61 -13.71 -13.34
CA SER A 63 9.70 -14.30 -12.00
C SER A 63 11.13 -14.73 -11.64
N ALA A 64 11.81 -15.42 -12.56
CA ALA A 64 13.21 -15.83 -12.39
C ALA A 64 14.16 -14.64 -12.27
N LEU A 65 13.90 -13.55 -13.01
CA LEU A 65 14.67 -12.31 -12.92
C LEU A 65 14.57 -11.68 -11.51
N LEU A 66 13.36 -11.62 -10.94
CA LEU A 66 13.15 -11.10 -9.58
C LEU A 66 13.80 -11.98 -8.51
N GLU A 67 13.72 -13.31 -8.66
CA GLU A 67 14.36 -14.25 -7.76
C GLU A 67 15.89 -14.10 -7.80
N LYS A 68 16.49 -14.02 -8.99
CA LYS A 68 17.92 -13.76 -9.17
C LYS A 68 18.36 -12.46 -8.50
N LEU A 69 17.57 -11.39 -8.62
CA LEU A 69 17.86 -10.12 -7.96
C LEU A 69 17.75 -10.22 -6.44
N ALA A 70 16.73 -10.90 -5.92
CA ALA A 70 16.59 -11.12 -4.49
C ALA A 70 17.76 -11.94 -3.91
N LEU A 71 18.19 -13.01 -4.60
CA LEU A 71 19.33 -13.85 -4.22
C LEU A 71 20.66 -13.11 -4.24
N SER A 72 20.79 -12.05 -5.06
CA SER A 72 22.00 -11.23 -5.07
C SER A 72 22.27 -10.50 -3.74
N GLY A 73 21.25 -10.36 -2.88
CA GLY A 73 21.32 -9.60 -1.63
C GLY A 73 21.48 -8.08 -1.82
N ARG A 74 21.54 -7.60 -3.07
CA ARG A 74 21.69 -6.16 -3.41
C ARG A 74 20.37 -5.42 -3.44
N TYR A 75 19.27 -6.11 -3.70
CA TYR A 75 17.93 -5.54 -3.78
C TYR A 75 16.98 -6.37 -2.92
N ASP A 76 16.35 -5.73 -1.93
CA ASP A 76 15.44 -6.38 -0.98
C ASP A 76 14.00 -5.87 -1.08
N ASP A 77 13.75 -4.87 -1.91
CA ASP A 77 12.42 -4.33 -2.17
C ASP A 77 12.15 -4.19 -3.67
N PHE A 78 10.88 -4.35 -4.05
CA PHE A 78 10.44 -4.30 -5.44
C PHE A 78 9.18 -3.45 -5.55
N MET A 79 9.14 -2.59 -6.57
CA MET A 79 8.01 -1.72 -6.86
C MET A 79 7.53 -1.95 -8.30
N TYR A 80 6.22 -2.09 -8.45
CA TYR A 80 5.53 -2.11 -9.73
C TYR A 80 4.82 -0.77 -9.86
N LEU A 81 5.41 0.17 -10.59
CA LEU A 81 4.79 1.47 -10.79
C LEU A 81 3.88 1.41 -12.02
N TYR A 82 2.58 1.36 -11.77
CA TYR A 82 1.61 1.34 -12.86
C TYR A 82 1.39 2.74 -13.43
N GLU A 83 1.19 2.79 -14.74
CA GLU A 83 0.96 4.00 -15.52
C GLU A 83 -0.25 4.81 -15.03
N ASP A 84 -1.36 4.13 -14.74
CA ASP A 84 -2.58 4.76 -14.24
C ASP A 84 -2.29 5.53 -12.94
N ARG A 85 -1.57 4.90 -12.01
CA ARG A 85 -1.17 5.51 -10.73
C ARG A 85 -0.24 6.69 -10.93
N TRP A 86 0.72 6.58 -11.85
CA TRP A 86 1.71 7.63 -12.11
C TRP A 86 1.08 8.95 -12.61
N PHE A 87 0.07 8.83 -13.48
CA PHE A 87 -0.58 9.99 -14.09
C PHE A 87 -1.83 10.45 -13.33
N HIS A 88 -2.53 9.57 -12.61
CA HIS A 88 -3.73 9.91 -11.84
C HIS A 88 -3.42 10.43 -10.43
N ASP A 89 -2.53 9.76 -9.67
CA ASP A 89 -2.37 10.03 -8.25
C ASP A 89 -1.42 11.22 -8.01
N ARG A 90 -1.97 12.36 -7.58
CA ARG A 90 -1.22 13.62 -7.41
C ARG A 90 0.01 13.54 -6.51
N TRP A 91 0.01 12.65 -5.52
CA TRP A 91 1.06 12.49 -4.51
C TRP A 91 2.07 11.38 -4.83
N ILE A 92 1.91 10.70 -5.97
CA ILE A 92 2.69 9.51 -6.32
C ILE A 92 4.17 9.82 -6.49
N ARG A 93 4.48 11.00 -7.05
CA ARG A 93 5.84 11.48 -7.32
C ARG A 93 6.60 11.64 -6.01
N GLU A 94 6.02 12.32 -5.04
CA GLU A 94 6.61 12.53 -3.72
C GLU A 94 6.80 11.21 -2.98
N ARG A 95 5.87 10.25 -3.11
CA ARG A 95 6.05 8.92 -2.53
C ARG A 95 7.21 8.16 -3.16
N ILE A 96 7.37 8.25 -4.48
CA ILE A 96 8.49 7.64 -5.18
C ILE A 96 9.80 8.30 -4.75
N LEU A 97 9.86 9.63 -4.67
CA LEU A 97 11.00 10.35 -4.09
C LEU A 97 11.33 9.83 -2.68
N ALA A 98 10.33 9.68 -1.82
CA ALA A 98 10.54 9.21 -0.45
C ALA A 98 11.09 7.77 -0.39
N ARG A 99 10.69 6.91 -1.32
CA ARG A 99 11.27 5.57 -1.47
C ARG A 99 12.70 5.58 -1.98
N LEU A 100 13.02 6.55 -2.83
CA LEU A 100 14.34 6.78 -3.41
C LEU A 100 15.23 7.65 -2.50
N GLY A 101 14.92 7.72 -1.21
CA GLY A 101 15.73 8.43 -0.22
C GLY A 101 15.59 9.94 -0.21
N ARG A 102 14.68 10.51 -1.02
CA ARG A 102 14.40 11.94 -1.11
C ARG A 102 13.12 12.27 -0.33
N PHE A 103 13.27 12.50 0.96
CA PHE A 103 12.15 12.84 1.84
C PHE A 103 12.57 13.80 2.95
N ARG A 104 11.59 14.48 3.53
CA ARG A 104 11.71 15.22 4.77
C ARG A 104 11.62 14.25 5.96
N PRO A 105 12.68 14.12 6.79
CA PRO A 105 12.63 13.24 7.95
C PRO A 105 11.83 13.89 9.08
N VAL A 106 10.89 13.14 9.67
CA VAL A 106 10.22 13.52 10.92
C VAL A 106 10.43 12.39 11.91
N PHE A 107 11.10 12.66 13.03
CA PHE A 107 11.30 11.65 14.05
C PHE A 107 10.04 11.49 14.88
N ALA A 108 9.48 10.28 14.93
CA ALA A 108 8.24 10.03 15.66
C ALA A 108 8.32 10.49 17.12
N ARG A 109 9.47 10.40 17.80
CA ARG A 109 9.64 10.89 19.18
C ARG A 109 9.39 12.39 19.38
N LYS A 110 9.51 13.19 18.32
CA LYS A 110 9.23 14.64 18.32
C LYS A 110 7.77 14.97 18.00
N CYS A 111 6.97 13.98 17.62
CA CYS A 111 5.55 14.19 17.32
C CYS A 111 4.72 14.21 18.60
N VAL A 112 3.59 14.91 18.56
CA VAL A 112 2.51 14.72 19.52
C VAL A 112 1.69 13.50 19.07
N LEU A 113 1.41 12.59 20.01
CA LEU A 113 0.55 11.43 19.74
C LEU A 113 -0.90 11.78 20.06
N PHE A 114 -1.79 11.49 19.12
CA PHE A 114 -3.23 11.54 19.31
C PHE A 114 -3.73 10.11 19.42
N SER A 115 -4.12 9.71 20.64
CA SER A 115 -4.73 8.41 20.92
C SER A 115 -6.19 8.37 20.46
N ASN A 116 -6.76 7.16 20.40
CA ASN A 116 -8.16 6.99 20.02
C ASN A 116 -9.12 7.78 20.91
N SER A 117 -8.90 7.73 22.24
CA SER A 117 -9.70 8.49 23.21
C SER A 117 -9.64 10.00 22.96
N ARG A 118 -8.44 10.52 22.71
CA ARG A 118 -8.22 11.95 22.43
C ARG A 118 -8.88 12.38 21.12
N ILE A 119 -8.77 11.57 20.07
CA ILE A 119 -9.40 11.87 18.77
C ILE A 119 -10.92 11.97 18.90
N ILE A 120 -11.51 11.16 19.79
CA ILE A 120 -12.95 11.21 20.08
C ILE A 120 -13.27 12.45 20.91
N SER A 121 -12.53 12.72 21.99
CA SER A 121 -12.80 13.87 22.88
C SER A 121 -12.62 15.21 22.17
N ASP A 122 -11.61 15.33 21.33
CA ASP A 122 -11.26 16.56 20.62
C ASP A 122 -12.11 16.74 19.34
N GLY A 123 -12.95 15.77 18.98
CA GLY A 123 -13.79 15.81 17.79
C GLY A 123 -13.03 15.74 16.46
N THR A 124 -11.77 15.30 16.45
CA THR A 124 -10.87 15.35 15.28
C THR A 124 -10.98 14.13 14.36
N SER A 125 -11.99 13.28 14.56
CA SER A 125 -12.20 12.08 13.73
C SER A 125 -12.37 12.41 12.24
N GLY A 126 -13.06 13.51 11.91
CA GLY A 126 -13.22 13.98 10.53
C GLY A 126 -11.90 14.36 9.88
N GLN A 127 -11.03 15.08 10.61
CA GLN A 127 -9.71 15.48 10.11
C GLN A 127 -8.83 14.27 9.77
N LEU A 128 -8.87 13.22 10.59
CA LEU A 128 -8.14 11.97 10.30
C LEU A 128 -8.74 11.22 9.09
N GLN A 129 -10.06 11.24 8.95
CA GLN A 129 -10.72 10.65 7.79
C GLN A 129 -10.29 11.36 6.51
N ASP A 130 -10.31 12.70 6.49
CA ASP A 130 -9.88 13.52 5.36
C ASP A 130 -8.40 13.31 5.03
N PHE A 131 -7.55 13.20 6.06
CA PHE A 131 -6.13 12.90 5.88
C PHE A 131 -5.92 11.55 5.17
N LEU A 132 -6.62 10.50 5.60
CA LEU A 132 -6.54 9.18 4.99
C LEU A 132 -7.17 9.16 3.59
N GLU A 133 -8.28 9.87 3.39
CA GLU A 133 -8.92 10.00 2.07
C GLU A 133 -7.96 10.64 1.06
N LYS A 134 -7.23 11.67 1.51
CA LYS A 134 -6.29 12.40 0.66
C LYS A 134 -5.00 11.62 0.38
N TYR A 135 -4.44 10.95 1.39
CA TYR A 135 -3.07 10.45 1.33
C TYR A 135 -2.94 8.92 1.34
N HIS A 136 -3.98 8.15 1.62
CA HIS A 136 -3.91 6.69 1.47
C HIS A 136 -4.29 6.27 0.05
N SER A 137 -3.60 5.29 -0.56
CA SER A 137 -3.83 4.85 -1.95
C SER A 137 -5.23 4.30 -2.25
N TYR A 138 -5.98 3.97 -1.20
CA TYR A 138 -7.35 3.48 -1.23
C TYR A 138 -8.30 4.33 -0.37
N GLY A 139 -7.88 5.54 -0.01
CA GLY A 139 -8.64 6.45 0.84
C GLY A 139 -8.90 5.94 2.25
N SER A 140 -9.89 6.56 2.88
CA SER A 140 -10.35 6.23 4.22
C SER A 140 -11.10 4.88 4.26
N ALA A 141 -11.23 4.31 5.45
CA ALA A 141 -11.96 3.06 5.66
C ALA A 141 -12.67 3.05 7.00
N ARG A 142 -13.74 2.26 7.10
CA ARG A 142 -14.44 2.03 8.37
C ARG A 142 -13.47 1.41 9.38
N CYS A 143 -13.38 2.00 10.56
CA CYS A 143 -12.48 1.58 11.62
C CYS A 143 -13.10 1.87 13.00
N LYS A 144 -12.67 1.11 14.01
CA LYS A 144 -13.05 1.34 15.41
C LYS A 144 -12.03 2.24 16.09
N TYR A 145 -10.74 1.98 15.88
CA TYR A 145 -9.66 2.73 16.52
C TYR A 145 -8.90 3.59 15.53
N ARG A 146 -8.53 4.79 15.96
CA ARG A 146 -7.79 5.78 15.17
C ARG A 146 -6.64 6.35 15.99
N TYR A 147 -5.53 6.61 15.32
CA TYR A 147 -4.34 7.20 15.93
C TYR A 147 -3.67 8.13 14.93
N ALA A 148 -3.08 9.22 15.42
CA ALA A 148 -2.31 10.13 14.58
C ALA A 148 -1.05 10.63 15.28
N LEU A 149 -0.07 11.02 14.47
CA LEU A 149 1.12 11.76 14.87
C LEU A 149 1.05 13.15 14.27
N GLU A 150 1.21 14.16 15.12
CA GLU A 150 1.26 15.57 14.73
C GLU A 150 2.68 16.10 14.92
N TYR A 151 3.14 16.93 13.99
CA TYR A 151 4.41 17.64 14.10
C TYR A 151 4.24 19.08 13.60
N GLY A 152 4.56 20.06 14.44
CA GLY A 152 4.42 21.48 14.09
C GLY A 152 2.97 21.90 13.82
N GLY A 153 1.99 21.32 14.53
CA GLY A 153 0.57 21.65 14.36
C GLY A 153 -0.13 20.96 13.17
N ALA A 154 0.55 20.05 12.47
CA ALA A 154 -0.04 19.32 11.34
C ALA A 154 0.07 17.79 11.52
N ILE A 155 -0.97 17.06 11.14
CA ILE A 155 -0.95 15.59 11.08
C ILE A 155 0.09 15.17 10.03
N VAL A 156 1.07 14.38 10.44
CA VAL A 156 2.13 13.86 9.57
C VAL A 156 1.99 12.36 9.28
N ALA A 157 1.28 11.63 10.15
CA ALA A 157 0.93 10.23 9.92
C ALA A 157 -0.33 9.83 10.69
N ALA A 158 -1.08 8.88 10.16
CA ALA A 158 -2.27 8.31 10.79
C ALA A 158 -2.32 6.79 10.61
N ALA A 159 -2.91 6.10 11.58
CA ALA A 159 -3.19 4.68 11.54
C ALA A 159 -4.60 4.37 12.04
N THR A 160 -5.24 3.36 11.46
CA THR A 160 -6.57 2.89 11.89
C THR A 160 -6.64 1.38 12.01
N PHE A 161 -7.45 0.92 12.97
CA PHE A 161 -7.63 -0.48 13.29
C PHE A 161 -9.12 -0.86 13.34
N SER A 162 -9.43 -2.11 13.01
CA SER A 162 -10.79 -2.66 13.01
C SER A 162 -11.34 -2.84 14.43
N SER A 163 -12.61 -3.22 14.53
CA SER A 163 -13.11 -3.91 15.73
C SER A 163 -12.47 -5.29 15.86
N ALA A 164 -12.43 -5.82 17.09
CA ALA A 164 -11.97 -7.18 17.36
C ALA A 164 -12.89 -8.23 16.72
N ARG A 165 -12.32 -9.36 16.34
CA ARG A 165 -13.01 -10.63 16.09
C ARG A 165 -12.33 -11.73 16.89
N LYS A 166 -13.11 -12.63 17.49
CA LYS A 166 -12.55 -13.81 18.15
C LYS A 166 -12.07 -14.79 17.08
N ILE A 167 -10.80 -15.20 17.17
CA ILE A 167 -10.22 -16.18 16.26
C ILE A 167 -9.42 -17.19 17.06
N VAL A 168 -9.77 -18.46 16.93
CA VAL A 168 -9.02 -19.58 17.51
C VAL A 168 -7.84 -19.92 16.60
N ARG A 169 -6.67 -20.13 17.20
CA ARG A 169 -5.43 -20.55 16.55
C ARG A 169 -4.87 -21.78 17.26
N GLU A 170 -4.47 -22.77 16.50
CA GLU A 170 -3.63 -23.86 17.01
C GLU A 170 -2.21 -23.33 17.26
N THR A 171 -1.66 -23.66 18.42
CA THR A 171 -0.29 -23.31 18.82
C THR A 171 0.40 -24.56 19.39
N ALA A 172 1.72 -24.48 19.62
CA ALA A 172 2.47 -25.58 20.23
C ALA A 172 1.96 -25.95 21.64
N SER A 173 1.31 -25.02 22.34
CA SER A 173 0.73 -25.20 23.67
C SER A 173 -0.78 -25.46 23.67
N GLY A 174 -1.38 -25.75 22.50
CA GLY A 174 -2.81 -25.97 22.32
C GLY A 174 -3.53 -24.81 21.62
N GLU A 175 -4.86 -24.80 21.69
CA GLU A 175 -5.67 -23.75 21.08
C GLU A 175 -5.66 -22.45 21.90
N VAL A 176 -5.51 -21.31 21.22
CA VAL A 176 -5.58 -19.99 21.82
C VAL A 176 -6.62 -19.15 21.07
N GLU A 177 -7.60 -18.61 21.80
CA GLU A 177 -8.58 -17.67 21.26
C GLU A 177 -8.03 -16.23 21.35
N TYR A 178 -7.65 -15.66 20.20
CA TYR A 178 -7.18 -14.29 20.11
C TYR A 178 -8.32 -13.28 19.91
N ASN A 179 -8.18 -12.11 20.51
CA ASN A 179 -8.87 -10.90 20.06
C ASN A 179 -8.12 -10.38 18.81
N SER A 180 -8.60 -10.72 17.63
CA SER A 180 -7.94 -10.43 16.35
C SER A 180 -8.43 -9.12 15.75
N TYR A 181 -7.49 -8.25 15.40
CA TYR A 181 -7.70 -6.94 14.80
C TYR A 181 -7.01 -6.84 13.45
N GLU A 182 -7.51 -5.99 12.56
CA GLU A 182 -6.82 -5.60 11.34
C GLU A 182 -6.24 -4.20 11.51
N TRP A 183 -4.95 -4.03 11.17
CA TRP A 183 -4.39 -2.71 10.87
C TRP A 183 -4.78 -2.35 9.43
N ILE A 184 -5.85 -1.56 9.31
CA ILE A 184 -6.56 -1.31 8.05
C ILE A 184 -5.83 -0.28 7.19
N ARG A 185 -5.36 0.81 7.80
CA ARG A 185 -4.72 1.92 7.11
C ARG A 185 -3.51 2.44 7.86
N TYR A 186 -2.46 2.73 7.11
CA TYR A 186 -1.38 3.61 7.53
C TYR A 186 -1.09 4.58 6.38
N ALA A 187 -1.05 5.87 6.67
CA ALA A 187 -0.60 6.87 5.71
C ALA A 187 0.28 7.91 6.41
N SER A 188 1.22 8.47 5.68
CA SER A 188 1.98 9.66 6.05
C SER A 188 1.84 10.71 4.96
N LEU A 189 2.28 11.93 5.26
CA LEU A 189 2.45 12.94 4.23
C LEU A 189 3.39 12.40 3.12
N PRO A 190 3.12 12.68 1.84
CA PRO A 190 3.85 12.08 0.72
C PRO A 190 5.34 12.42 0.68
N ASP A 191 5.70 13.64 1.08
CA ASP A 191 7.07 14.15 1.12
C ASP A 191 7.84 13.75 2.39
N CYS A 192 7.19 13.02 3.31
CA CYS A 192 7.67 12.84 4.67
C CYS A 192 7.87 11.36 5.02
N ARG A 193 9.01 11.06 5.66
CA ARG A 193 9.21 9.78 6.34
C ARG A 193 9.16 9.98 7.85
N VAL A 194 8.11 9.45 8.48
CA VAL A 194 7.98 9.49 9.94
C VAL A 194 8.79 8.32 10.53
N ILE A 195 10.04 8.57 10.88
CA ILE A 195 10.98 7.57 11.39
C ILE A 195 10.49 7.05 12.74
N GLY A 196 10.20 5.75 12.81
CA GLY A 196 9.56 5.10 13.98
C GLY A 196 8.05 5.36 14.10
N GLY A 197 7.42 5.97 13.09
CA GLY A 197 6.02 6.38 13.13
C GLY A 197 5.05 5.22 13.21
N MET A 198 5.20 4.24 12.32
CA MET A 198 4.38 3.01 12.32
C MET A 198 4.46 2.29 13.68
N GLY A 199 5.68 2.06 14.19
CA GLY A 199 5.86 1.40 15.48
C GLY A 199 5.28 2.18 16.66
N ARG A 200 5.37 3.51 16.65
CA ARG A 200 4.77 4.35 17.70
C ARG A 200 3.24 4.28 17.70
N LEU A 201 2.61 4.31 16.53
CA LEU A 201 1.16 4.20 16.39
C LEU A 201 0.66 2.80 16.78
N LEU A 202 1.36 1.74 16.35
CA LEU A 202 1.06 0.38 16.78
C LEU A 202 1.17 0.21 18.29
N LYS A 203 2.24 0.73 18.91
CA LYS A 203 2.42 0.69 20.36
C LYS A 203 1.32 1.45 21.10
N ALA A 204 0.86 2.58 20.56
CA ALA A 204 -0.26 3.31 21.12
C ALA A 204 -1.54 2.46 21.15
N PHE A 205 -1.85 1.80 20.03
CA PHE A 205 -2.98 0.88 19.93
C PHE A 205 -2.89 -0.27 20.94
N LEU A 206 -1.75 -0.96 20.99
CA LEU A 206 -1.54 -2.07 21.92
C LEU A 206 -1.61 -1.64 23.39
N ASN A 207 -1.16 -0.42 23.72
CA ASN A 207 -1.26 0.12 25.07
C ASN A 207 -2.71 0.42 25.46
N ASP A 208 -3.54 0.89 24.54
CA ASP A 208 -4.96 1.11 24.80
C ASP A 208 -5.66 -0.22 25.08
N LEU A 209 -5.43 -1.25 24.26
CA LEU A 209 -5.95 -2.60 24.51
C LEU A 209 -5.50 -3.17 25.86
N ARG A 210 -4.23 -2.99 26.24
CA ARG A 210 -3.73 -3.44 27.55
C ARG A 210 -4.44 -2.75 28.71
N ARG A 211 -4.70 -1.44 28.61
CA ARG A 211 -5.45 -0.71 29.65
C ARG A 211 -6.90 -1.19 29.77
N GLU A 212 -7.49 -1.63 28.66
CA GLU A 212 -8.80 -2.27 28.63
C GLU A 212 -8.78 -3.74 29.09
N GLY A 213 -7.62 -4.29 29.48
CA GLY A 213 -7.49 -5.68 29.92
C GLY A 213 -7.67 -6.70 28.78
N ILE A 214 -7.51 -6.28 27.52
CA ILE A 214 -7.76 -7.14 26.36
C ILE A 214 -6.51 -7.96 26.04
N TYR A 215 -6.61 -9.27 26.24
CA TYR A 215 -5.58 -10.26 25.92
C TYR A 215 -6.17 -11.66 25.78
N PRO A 216 -5.57 -12.58 24.99
CA PRO A 216 -4.49 -12.38 24.03
C PRO A 216 -4.94 -11.57 22.80
N VAL A 217 -4.00 -10.94 22.09
CA VAL A 217 -4.25 -10.03 20.95
C VAL A 217 -3.57 -10.54 19.69
N GLU A 218 -4.28 -10.58 18.57
CA GLU A 218 -3.69 -10.79 17.25
C GLU A 218 -3.90 -9.53 16.41
N ILE A 219 -2.88 -9.09 15.66
CA ILE A 219 -3.02 -8.03 14.67
C ILE A 219 -2.62 -8.59 13.32
N MET A 220 -3.52 -8.47 12.35
CA MET A 220 -3.23 -8.75 10.96
C MET A 220 -3.09 -7.48 10.14
N SER A 221 -2.23 -7.51 9.14
CA SER A 221 -2.15 -6.47 8.12
C SER A 221 -1.70 -7.06 6.79
N TYR A 222 -1.79 -6.27 5.74
CA TYR A 222 -1.47 -6.68 4.38
C TYR A 222 -0.47 -5.69 3.77
N SER A 223 0.56 -6.21 3.11
CA SER A 223 1.44 -5.43 2.24
C SER A 223 1.00 -5.63 0.79
N ASP A 224 0.68 -4.54 0.10
CA ASP A 224 0.42 -4.58 -1.34
C ASP A 224 1.73 -4.90 -2.07
N ASN A 225 1.75 -6.01 -2.82
CA ASN A 225 2.94 -6.49 -3.51
C ASN A 225 3.30 -5.59 -4.72
N GLU A 226 2.41 -4.69 -5.16
CA GLU A 226 2.77 -3.62 -6.10
C GLU A 226 3.78 -2.65 -5.47
N TRP A 227 3.67 -2.44 -4.16
CA TRP A 227 4.44 -1.43 -3.46
C TRP A 227 5.63 -2.02 -2.72
N SER A 228 5.47 -3.05 -1.92
CA SER A 228 6.59 -3.52 -1.09
C SER A 228 6.46 -4.97 -0.70
N ARG A 229 7.61 -5.59 -0.43
CA ARG A 229 7.68 -6.92 0.20
C ARG A 229 7.29 -6.93 1.69
N GLY A 230 7.02 -5.77 2.29
CA GLY A 230 6.50 -5.68 3.66
C GLY A 230 7.57 -5.77 4.75
N ALA A 231 8.84 -5.44 4.45
CA ALA A 231 9.95 -5.48 5.42
C ALA A 231 9.68 -4.69 6.71
N VAL A 232 8.90 -3.61 6.62
CA VAL A 232 8.49 -2.82 7.79
C VAL A 232 7.68 -3.64 8.80
N TYR A 233 6.83 -4.56 8.34
CA TYR A 233 6.05 -5.42 9.23
C TYR A 233 6.97 -6.37 10.02
N SER A 234 7.96 -6.97 9.36
CA SER A 234 8.98 -7.79 10.02
C SER A 234 9.76 -7.01 11.08
N SER A 235 10.14 -5.76 10.80
CA SER A 235 10.80 -4.88 11.78
C SER A 235 9.93 -4.53 13.00
N LEU A 236 8.61 -4.68 12.87
CA LEU A 236 7.62 -4.46 13.93
C LEU A 236 7.21 -5.77 14.63
N GLY A 237 7.90 -6.88 14.35
CA GLY A 237 7.64 -8.18 14.97
C GLY A 237 6.53 -9.01 14.31
N PHE A 238 6.02 -8.59 13.15
CA PHE A 238 5.06 -9.40 12.41
C PHE A 238 5.77 -10.52 11.64
N ARG A 239 5.13 -11.68 11.60
CA ARG A 239 5.48 -12.80 10.71
C ARG A 239 4.64 -12.76 9.45
N ARG A 240 5.26 -12.97 8.28
CA ARG A 240 4.53 -13.22 7.02
C ARG A 240 3.91 -14.62 7.10
N VAL A 241 2.63 -14.75 6.73
CA VAL A 241 1.89 -16.02 6.93
C VAL A 241 1.21 -16.58 5.69
N SER A 242 0.87 -15.73 4.71
CA SER A 242 0.21 -16.19 3.49
C SER A 242 0.30 -15.12 2.40
N GLU A 243 0.10 -15.53 1.15
CA GLU A 243 -0.17 -14.62 0.04
C GLU A 243 -1.67 -14.56 -0.25
N ARG A 244 -2.12 -13.40 -0.72
CA ARG A 244 -3.41 -13.22 -1.38
C ARG A 244 -3.16 -13.07 -2.87
N MET A 245 -3.99 -13.75 -3.66
CA MET A 245 -3.98 -13.66 -5.11
C MET A 245 -4.21 -12.22 -5.58
N ALA A 246 -3.78 -11.97 -6.82
CA ALA A 246 -4.07 -10.74 -7.51
C ALA A 246 -5.58 -10.43 -7.53
N VAL A 247 -5.90 -9.16 -7.40
CA VAL A 247 -7.26 -8.62 -7.47
C VAL A 247 -7.41 -7.83 -8.76
N GLU A 248 -8.57 -8.00 -9.38
CA GLU A 248 -8.94 -7.29 -10.61
C GLU A 248 -9.45 -5.88 -10.31
N TYR A 249 -9.02 -4.94 -11.15
CA TYR A 249 -9.46 -3.55 -11.17
C TYR A 249 -9.82 -3.13 -12.58
N TYR A 250 -10.67 -2.11 -12.66
CA TYR A 250 -11.03 -1.44 -13.90
C TYR A 250 -10.39 -0.05 -13.88
N VAL A 251 -9.71 0.31 -14.95
CA VAL A 251 -9.09 1.62 -15.14
C VAL A 251 -9.79 2.35 -16.27
N GLY A 252 -10.32 3.54 -16.01
CA GLY A 252 -10.89 4.36 -17.08
C GLY A 252 -9.80 4.78 -18.06
N ILE A 253 -10.00 4.53 -19.36
CA ILE A 253 -8.98 4.78 -20.40
C ILE A 253 -8.60 6.27 -20.45
N GLU A 254 -9.58 7.16 -20.26
CA GLU A 254 -9.36 8.61 -20.28
C GLU A 254 -9.04 9.18 -18.90
N SER A 255 -9.75 8.72 -17.86
CA SER A 255 -9.60 9.26 -16.50
C SER A 255 -8.35 8.74 -15.80
N LEU A 256 -7.83 7.58 -16.21
CA LEU A 256 -6.80 6.81 -15.51
C LEU A 256 -7.17 6.47 -14.06
N GLU A 257 -8.45 6.62 -13.67
CA GLU A 257 -8.90 6.25 -12.34
C GLU A 257 -9.05 4.74 -12.25
N ARG A 258 -8.32 4.14 -11.31
CA ARG A 258 -8.46 2.73 -10.92
C ARG A 258 -9.59 2.54 -9.91
N VAL A 259 -10.54 1.67 -10.23
CA VAL A 259 -11.68 1.33 -9.37
C VAL A 259 -11.86 -0.19 -9.27
N SER A 260 -12.30 -0.67 -8.10
CA SER A 260 -12.71 -2.07 -7.95
C SER A 260 -14.07 -2.29 -8.62
N ALA A 261 -14.39 -3.54 -8.98
CA ALA A 261 -15.69 -3.91 -9.54
C ALA A 261 -16.86 -3.35 -8.70
N ARG A 262 -16.78 -3.52 -7.37
CA ARG A 262 -17.80 -2.99 -6.44
C ARG A 262 -17.94 -1.47 -6.50
N LYS A 263 -16.83 -0.73 -6.59
CA LYS A 263 -16.87 0.74 -6.65
C LYS A 263 -17.38 1.20 -8.02
N LEU A 264 -17.02 0.49 -9.09
CA LEU A 264 -17.51 0.76 -10.43
C LEU A 264 -19.03 0.59 -10.50
N LEU A 265 -19.57 -0.55 -10.04
CA LEU A 265 -21.03 -0.79 -10.02
C LEU A 265 -21.80 0.21 -9.17
N LYS A 266 -21.18 0.75 -8.10
CA LYS A 266 -21.80 1.83 -7.32
C LYS A 266 -21.90 3.14 -8.12
N LYS A 267 -20.92 3.43 -8.99
CA LYS A 267 -20.91 4.63 -9.85
C LYS A 267 -21.78 4.45 -11.09
N GLU A 268 -21.72 3.27 -11.69
CA GLU A 268 -22.37 2.92 -12.95
C GLU A 268 -23.12 1.59 -12.81
N PRO A 269 -24.30 1.58 -12.17
CA PRO A 269 -25.06 0.34 -11.93
C PRO A 269 -25.46 -0.42 -13.20
N LEU A 270 -25.59 0.29 -14.33
CA LEU A 270 -25.94 -0.29 -15.63
C LEU A 270 -24.88 -1.26 -16.19
N LEU A 271 -23.69 -1.31 -15.60
CA LEU A 271 -22.63 -2.24 -15.99
C LEU A 271 -22.75 -3.63 -15.33
N GLU A 272 -23.76 -3.88 -14.49
CA GLU A 272 -23.91 -5.13 -13.75
C GLU A 272 -23.89 -6.37 -14.66
N ASP A 273 -24.72 -6.41 -15.69
CA ASP A 273 -24.78 -7.53 -16.64
C ASP A 273 -23.46 -7.70 -17.41
N THR A 274 -22.80 -6.60 -17.76
CA THR A 274 -21.52 -6.61 -18.48
C THR A 274 -20.42 -7.22 -17.62
N LEU A 275 -20.36 -6.85 -16.34
CA LEU A 275 -19.39 -7.42 -15.41
C LEU A 275 -19.71 -8.87 -15.06
N ALA A 276 -21.00 -9.20 -14.90
CA ALA A 276 -21.45 -10.56 -14.61
C ALA A 276 -21.14 -11.53 -15.77
N SER A 277 -21.22 -11.07 -17.02
CA SER A 277 -20.84 -11.85 -18.21
C SER A 277 -19.32 -11.96 -18.41
N GLY A 278 -18.50 -11.29 -17.58
CA GLY A 278 -17.05 -11.22 -17.71
C GLY A 278 -16.56 -10.27 -18.80
N SER A 279 -17.47 -9.60 -19.49
CA SER A 279 -17.18 -8.64 -20.57
C SER A 279 -16.49 -7.39 -20.02
N LEU A 280 -15.69 -6.74 -20.87
CA LEU A 280 -15.02 -5.49 -20.52
C LEU A 280 -15.98 -4.32 -20.75
N PRO A 281 -16.26 -3.48 -19.73
CA PRO A 281 -17.05 -2.28 -19.92
C PRO A 281 -16.42 -1.32 -20.94
N PRO A 282 -17.22 -0.69 -21.82
CA PRO A 282 -16.72 0.32 -22.75
C PRO A 282 -15.99 1.46 -22.01
N GLY A 283 -14.85 1.89 -22.54
CA GLY A 283 -14.06 2.98 -21.94
C GLY A 283 -13.20 2.55 -20.75
N TYR A 284 -13.17 1.26 -20.40
CA TYR A 284 -12.34 0.71 -19.34
C TYR A 284 -11.32 -0.30 -19.86
N LEU A 285 -10.18 -0.37 -19.19
CA LEU A 285 -9.24 -1.49 -19.26
C LEU A 285 -9.32 -2.31 -17.97
N LYS A 286 -9.10 -3.61 -18.08
CA LYS A 286 -9.01 -4.51 -16.92
C LYS A 286 -7.54 -4.72 -16.61
N ILE A 287 -7.17 -4.57 -15.34
CA ILE A 287 -5.82 -4.85 -14.85
C ILE A 287 -5.90 -5.73 -13.61
N ARG A 288 -4.79 -6.41 -13.31
CA ARG A 288 -4.58 -7.12 -12.05
C ARG A 288 -3.44 -6.49 -11.28
N ASN A 289 -3.61 -6.33 -9.97
CA ASN A 289 -2.49 -5.99 -9.09
C ASN A 289 -1.58 -7.21 -8.88
N ARG A 290 -0.54 -7.07 -8.04
CA ARG A 290 0.40 -8.17 -7.73
C ARG A 290 0.02 -9.00 -6.50
N GLY A 291 -1.23 -8.89 -6.05
CA GLY A 291 -1.70 -9.52 -4.81
C GLY A 291 -1.18 -8.81 -3.56
N SER A 292 -1.27 -9.48 -2.41
CA SER A 292 -0.76 -8.93 -1.16
C SER A 292 -0.24 -10.01 -0.21
N ALA A 293 0.81 -9.69 0.52
CA ALA A 293 1.34 -10.54 1.58
C ALA A 293 0.63 -10.24 2.90
N LYS A 294 0.15 -11.29 3.59
CA LYS A 294 -0.47 -11.20 4.92
C LYS A 294 0.59 -11.33 6.00
N PHE A 295 0.51 -10.44 6.98
CA PHE A 295 1.37 -10.39 8.15
C PHE A 295 0.55 -10.54 9.43
N LEU A 296 1.06 -11.29 10.41
CA LEU A 296 0.46 -11.46 11.74
C LEU A 296 1.44 -11.07 12.84
N LEU A 297 0.95 -10.35 13.85
CA LEU A 297 1.59 -10.14 15.14
C LEU A 297 0.70 -10.78 16.21
N GLN A 298 1.25 -11.68 17.03
CA GLN A 298 0.50 -12.40 18.07
C GLN A 298 1.08 -12.09 19.45
N LEU A 299 0.23 -11.44 20.25
CA LEU A 299 0.33 -11.02 21.64
C LEU A 299 -0.20 -12.07 22.63
N ALA A 300 0.59 -12.96 23.26
CA ALA A 300 0.08 -13.99 24.20
C ALA A 300 0.65 -14.01 25.62
#